data_AF-W1X7Q0-F1
#
_entry.id   AF-W1X7Q0-F1
#
_cell.length_a   1.000
_cell.length_b   1.000
_cell.length_c   1.000
_cell.angle_alpha   90.00
_cell.angle_beta   90.00
_cell.angle_gamma   90.00
#
_symmetry.space_group_name_H-M   'P 1'
#
loop_
_entity.id
_entity.type
_entity.pdbx_description
1 polymer ?
#
loop_
_entity_poly.entity_id
_entity_poly.type
_entity_poly.pdbx_seq_one_letter_code
_entity_poly.pdbx_strand_id
1 'polypeptide(L)'
;VMISRTRSRGGLMPTWGDSQRYSIDYSNTAWGSDVDFSVFQAQNVWIRTLYDRHRFVTRGTLGWIETGDFDKVPPDLRFFAGGDRSIRGYKYKSIAPKYSNGDLKGASKLITGSLEYQYNVTGKWWGAGKF
;
A
#
# COMPACT_ATOMS: atom_id res chain seq x y z
N VAL A 1 17.02 2.24 1.48
CA VAL A 1 17.00 1.55 2.79
C VAL A 1 15.58 1.05 3.07
N MET A 2 15.45 -0.17 3.59
CA MET A 2 14.15 -0.76 3.91
C MET A 2 14.15 -1.32 5.32
N ILE A 3 13.16 -0.92 6.11
CA ILE A 3 12.89 -1.45 7.43
C ILE A 3 11.52 -2.11 7.38
N SER A 4 11.46 -3.38 7.76
CA SER A 4 10.20 -4.12 7.84
C SER A 4 10.12 -4.91 9.14
N ARG A 5 8.91 -5.01 9.67
CA ARG A 5 8.59 -5.82 10.84
C ARG A 5 7.25 -6.48 10.62
N THR A 6 7.23 -7.79 10.72
CA THR A 6 6.01 -8.58 10.65
C THR A 6 5.89 -9.45 11.89
N ARG A 7 4.75 -9.34 12.58
CA ARG A 7 4.38 -10.15 13.74
C ARG A 7 3.04 -10.80 13.45
N SER A 8 2.93 -12.08 13.78
CA SER A 8 1.74 -12.89 13.52
C SER A 8 1.60 -13.94 14.61
N ARG A 9 0.39 -14.15 15.12
CA ARG A 9 0.01 -15.18 16.09
C ARG A 9 -1.36 -15.75 15.71
N GLY A 10 -1.56 -17.05 15.90
CA GLY A 10 -2.82 -17.75 15.61
C GLY A 10 -2.84 -18.60 14.32
N GLY A 11 -1.68 -18.95 13.77
CA GLY A 11 -1.57 -19.87 12.62
C GLY A 11 -1.76 -19.20 11.25
N LEU A 12 -2.28 -19.94 10.26
CA LEU A 12 -2.47 -19.48 8.87
C LEU A 12 -3.46 -18.30 8.75
N MET A 13 -4.46 -18.26 9.62
CA MET A 13 -5.38 -17.12 9.76
C MET A 13 -5.08 -16.43 11.10
N PRO A 14 -4.12 -15.50 11.13
CA PRO A 14 -3.71 -14.90 12.38
C PRO A 14 -4.87 -14.14 13.03
N THR A 15 -5.08 -14.45 14.30
CA THR A 15 -6.01 -13.75 15.19
C THR A 15 -5.41 -12.43 15.68
N TRP A 16 -4.08 -12.36 15.71
CA TRP A 16 -3.36 -11.14 16.03
C TRP A 16 -2.12 -11.02 15.17
N GLY A 17 -1.92 -9.84 14.59
CA GLY A 17 -0.70 -9.57 13.86
C GLY A 17 -0.58 -8.10 13.46
N ASP A 18 0.64 -7.70 13.17
CA ASP A 18 0.92 -6.43 12.54
C ASP A 18 2.07 -6.58 11.56
N SER A 19 1.97 -5.89 10.43
CA SER A 19 3.04 -5.81 9.46
C SER A 19 3.26 -4.35 9.13
N GLN A 20 4.46 -3.87 9.40
CA GLN A 20 4.87 -2.50 9.14
C GLN A 20 6.08 -2.57 8.22
N ARG A 21 6.07 -1.83 7.12
CA ARG A 21 7.24 -1.72 6.24
C ARG A 21 7.37 -0.28 5.79
N TYR A 22 8.57 0.22 5.96
CA TYR A 22 8.98 1.56 5.59
C TYR A 22 10.18 1.41 4.65
N SER A 23 10.12 2.00 3.47
CA SER A 23 11.27 2.09 2.57
C SER A 23 11.51 3.54 2.17
N ILE A 24 12.78 3.87 2.10
CA ILE A 24 13.28 5.17 1.70
C ILE A 24 14.33 4.91 0.64
N ASP A 25 14.06 5.33 -0.59
CA ASP A 25 14.99 5.23 -1.69
C ASP A 25 15.40 6.64 -2.09
N TYR A 26 16.71 6.88 -2.17
CA TYR A 26 17.29 8.17 -2.51
C TYR A 26 18.23 7.95 -3.68
N SER A 27 17.95 8.62 -4.78
CA SER A 27 18.76 8.63 -6.00
C SER A 27 19.22 10.06 -6.24
N ASN A 28 20.51 10.25 -6.51
CA ASN A 28 21.02 11.57 -6.82
C ASN A 28 22.09 11.57 -7.92
N THR A 29 22.12 12.64 -8.71
CA THR A 29 22.94 12.82 -9.92
C THR A 29 24.44 12.96 -9.63
N ALA A 30 24.83 13.42 -8.44
CA ALA A 30 26.22 13.63 -8.01
C ALA A 30 27.10 12.35 -7.96
N TRP A 31 26.49 11.17 -8.10
CA TRP A 31 27.09 9.85 -7.93
C TRP A 31 26.71 8.91 -9.08
N GLY A 32 26.33 9.50 -10.23
CA GLY A 32 26.17 8.78 -11.51
C GLY A 32 24.74 8.34 -11.83
N SER A 33 23.72 8.87 -11.15
CA SER A 33 22.32 8.63 -11.50
C SER A 33 21.80 9.67 -12.51
N ASP A 34 20.87 9.28 -13.39
CA ASP A 34 20.31 10.20 -14.39
C ASP A 34 19.26 11.18 -13.82
N VAL A 35 18.73 10.89 -12.61
CA VAL A 35 17.62 11.65 -12.01
C VAL A 35 17.74 11.73 -10.48
N ASP A 36 17.52 12.93 -9.95
CA ASP A 36 17.35 13.18 -8.52
C ASP A 36 15.91 12.88 -8.09
N PHE A 37 15.73 11.83 -7.29
CA PHE A 37 14.44 11.50 -6.69
C PHE A 37 14.59 10.86 -5.31
N SER A 38 13.62 11.15 -4.44
CA SER A 38 13.47 10.55 -3.14
C SER A 38 12.10 9.88 -3.07
N VAL A 39 12.07 8.57 -2.85
CA VAL A 39 10.84 7.80 -2.71
C VAL A 39 10.71 7.35 -1.26
N PHE A 40 9.61 7.73 -0.64
CA PHE A 40 9.20 7.27 0.67
C PHE A 40 7.97 6.38 0.52
N GLN A 41 8.01 5.18 1.10
CA GLN A 41 6.88 4.27 1.15
C GLN A 41 6.68 3.79 2.58
N ALA A 42 5.44 3.82 3.03
CA ALA A 42 5.04 3.29 4.33
C ALA A 42 3.79 2.44 4.16
N GLN A 43 3.87 1.16 4.51
CA GLN A 43 2.73 0.25 4.50
C GLN A 43 2.54 -0.36 5.88
N ASN A 44 1.29 -0.41 6.30
CA ASN A 44 0.88 -0.85 7.62
C ASN A 44 -0.32 -1.78 7.49
N VAL A 45 -0.24 -2.94 8.11
CA VAL A 45 -1.32 -3.92 8.18
C VAL A 45 -1.50 -4.28 9.63
N TRP A 46 -2.72 -4.20 10.12
CA TRP A 46 -3.06 -4.47 11.51
C TRP A 46 -4.19 -5.48 11.54
N ILE A 47 -3.98 -6.58 12.24
CA ILE A 47 -4.95 -7.65 12.40
C ILE A 47 -5.22 -7.79 13.90
N ARG A 48 -6.48 -7.61 14.29
CA ARG A 48 -6.93 -7.73 15.67
C ARG A 48 -8.22 -8.51 15.72
N THR A 49 -8.24 -9.60 16.45
CA THR A 49 -9.46 -10.34 16.78
C THR A 49 -9.92 -9.97 18.20
N LEU A 50 -11.21 -9.64 18.33
CA LEU A 50 -11.93 -9.37 19.56
C LEU A 50 -12.93 -10.51 19.81
N TYR A 51 -13.00 -10.99 21.06
CA TYR A 51 -13.92 -12.05 21.50
C TYR A 51 -13.90 -13.34 20.65
N ASP A 52 -12.76 -13.65 20.01
CA ASP A 52 -12.55 -14.80 19.11
C ASP A 52 -13.54 -14.95 17.94
N ARG A 53 -14.41 -13.94 17.72
CA ARG A 53 -15.44 -13.92 16.68
C ARG A 53 -15.36 -12.70 15.77
N HIS A 54 -14.81 -11.59 16.25
CA HIS A 54 -14.76 -10.32 15.52
C HIS A 54 -13.33 -10.02 15.10
N ARG A 55 -12.99 -10.23 13.83
CA ARG A 55 -11.66 -9.99 13.30
C ARG A 55 -11.65 -8.72 12.46
N PHE A 56 -10.78 -7.80 12.83
CA PHE A 56 -10.58 -6.52 12.15
C PHE A 56 -9.23 -6.56 11.44
N VAL A 57 -9.24 -6.21 10.15
CA VAL A 57 -8.05 -6.12 9.31
C VAL A 57 -8.00 -4.72 8.73
N THR A 58 -7.07 -3.90 9.22
CA THR A 58 -6.86 -2.55 8.72
C THR A 58 -5.59 -2.52 7.91
N ARG A 59 -5.66 -1.93 6.71
CA ARG A 59 -4.51 -1.74 5.82
C ARG A 59 -4.39 -0.27 5.47
N GLY A 60 -3.22 0.30 5.72
CA GLY A 60 -2.85 1.64 5.28
C GLY A 60 -1.60 1.58 4.41
N THR A 61 -1.61 2.26 3.28
CA THR A 61 -0.44 2.43 2.42
C THR A 61 -0.29 3.90 2.10
N LEU A 62 0.93 4.40 2.27
CA LEU A 62 1.36 5.75 1.99
C LEU A 62 2.58 5.66 1.07
N GLY A 63 2.58 6.48 0.03
CA GLY A 63 3.67 6.64 -0.91
C GLY A 63 3.89 8.12 -1.19
N TRP A 64 5.12 8.56 -1.20
CA TRP A 64 5.50 9.93 -1.53
C TRP A 64 6.78 9.92 -2.35
N ILE A 65 6.79 10.63 -3.47
CA ILE A 65 7.94 10.85 -4.33
C ILE A 65 8.22 12.34 -4.34
N GLU A 66 9.40 12.71 -3.85
CA GLU A 66 9.98 14.03 -4.01
C GLU A 66 10.94 13.96 -5.21
N THR A 67 10.71 14.75 -6.25
CA THR A 67 11.61 14.80 -7.40
C THR A 67 11.55 16.19 -8.04
N GLY A 68 12.71 16.70 -8.47
CA GLY A 68 12.79 17.96 -9.22
C GLY A 68 12.34 17.80 -10.68
N ASP A 69 12.44 16.60 -11.23
CA ASP A 69 12.16 16.27 -12.64
C ASP A 69 11.21 15.06 -12.73
N PHE A 70 9.94 15.26 -12.39
CA PHE A 70 8.94 14.19 -12.40
C PHE A 70 8.79 13.51 -13.78
N ASP A 71 9.01 14.24 -14.87
CA ASP A 71 8.92 13.69 -16.22
C ASP A 71 10.06 12.70 -16.53
N LYS A 72 11.24 12.83 -15.89
CA LYS A 72 12.35 11.89 -16.03
C LYS A 72 12.23 10.67 -15.11
N VAL A 73 11.38 10.71 -14.08
CA VAL A 73 11.20 9.56 -13.19
C VAL A 73 10.56 8.41 -13.97
N PRO A 74 11.19 7.21 -14.00
CA PRO A 74 10.65 6.04 -14.66
C PRO A 74 9.22 5.72 -14.18
N PRO A 75 8.30 5.30 -15.06
CA PRO A 75 6.93 4.96 -14.69
C PRO A 75 6.85 3.91 -13.57
N ASP A 76 7.80 2.97 -13.48
CA ASP A 76 7.81 1.95 -12.43
C ASP A 76 7.96 2.50 -11.01
N LEU A 77 8.59 3.67 -10.87
CA LEU A 77 8.72 4.35 -9.57
C LEU A 77 7.51 5.24 -9.27
N ARG A 78 6.73 5.62 -10.28
CA ARG A 78 5.53 6.45 -10.09
C ARG A 78 4.45 5.64 -9.38
N PHE A 79 3.69 6.29 -8.51
CA PHE A 79 2.61 5.61 -7.82
C PHE A 79 1.36 5.53 -8.68
N PHE A 80 0.75 4.35 -8.68
CA PHE A 80 -0.57 4.12 -9.28
C PHE A 80 -1.44 3.39 -8.26
N ALA A 81 -2.64 3.91 -8.00
CA ALA A 81 -3.65 3.22 -7.20
C ALA A 81 -4.49 2.28 -8.09
N GLY A 82 -5.03 1.21 -7.49
CA GLY A 82 -5.95 0.28 -8.15
C GLY A 82 -5.41 -1.14 -8.30
N GLY A 83 -6.31 -2.12 -8.25
CA GLY A 83 -6.01 -3.56 -8.22
C GLY A 83 -6.26 -4.21 -6.87
N ASP A 84 -6.30 -5.56 -6.85
CA ASP A 84 -6.84 -6.36 -5.75
C ASP A 84 -6.17 -6.15 -4.37
N ARG A 85 -4.90 -5.70 -4.37
CA ARG A 85 -4.13 -5.37 -3.14
C ARG A 85 -4.14 -3.89 -2.75
N SER A 86 -4.71 -3.01 -3.56
CA SER A 86 -4.81 -1.57 -3.31
C SER A 86 -6.28 -1.19 -3.04
N ILE A 87 -7.13 -1.21 -4.08
CA ILE A 87 -8.57 -0.98 -3.96
C ILE A 87 -9.27 -2.07 -4.78
N ARG A 88 -9.92 -3.01 -4.08
CA ARG A 88 -10.68 -4.10 -4.71
C ARG A 88 -11.92 -3.47 -5.34
N GLY A 89 -12.09 -3.62 -6.66
CA GLY A 89 -13.13 -2.94 -7.45
C GLY A 89 -12.60 -1.96 -8.51
N TYR A 90 -11.32 -1.59 -8.45
CA TYR A 90 -10.67 -0.74 -9.47
C TYR A 90 -9.62 -1.55 -10.26
N LYS A 91 -9.48 -1.25 -11.56
CA LYS A 91 -8.48 -1.88 -12.43
C LYS A 91 -7.07 -1.65 -11.85
N TYR A 92 -6.18 -2.61 -12.07
CA TYR A 92 -4.79 -2.52 -11.61
C TYR A 92 -4.13 -1.24 -12.14
N LYS A 93 -3.54 -0.43 -11.26
CA LYS A 93 -2.86 0.84 -11.58
C LYS A 93 -3.72 1.89 -12.32
N SER A 94 -5.06 1.87 -12.19
CA SER A 94 -5.93 2.76 -12.98
C SER A 94 -6.17 4.16 -12.41
N ILE A 95 -5.80 4.42 -11.15
CA ILE A 95 -6.00 5.72 -10.50
C ILE A 95 -4.65 6.43 -10.41
N ALA A 96 -4.46 7.40 -11.29
CA ALA A 96 -3.35 8.35 -11.26
C ALA A 96 -3.75 9.66 -11.98
N PRO A 97 -3.09 10.78 -11.68
CA PRO A 97 -3.18 12.00 -12.48
C PRO A 97 -3.00 11.68 -13.97
N LYS A 98 -3.76 12.37 -14.82
CA LYS A 98 -3.65 12.25 -16.28
C LYS A 98 -2.97 13.50 -16.85
N TYR A 99 -2.21 13.34 -17.92
CA TYR A 99 -1.79 14.45 -18.76
C TYR A 99 -2.99 15.01 -19.54
N SER A 100 -2.83 16.19 -20.14
CA SER A 100 -3.86 16.84 -20.96
C SER A 100 -4.28 16.01 -22.19
N ASN A 101 -3.44 15.07 -22.62
CA ASN A 101 -3.70 14.14 -23.72
C ASN A 101 -4.50 12.88 -23.27
N GLY A 102 -4.79 12.72 -21.98
CA GLY A 102 -5.54 11.59 -21.42
C GLY A 102 -4.69 10.43 -20.90
N ASP A 103 -3.36 10.46 -21.10
CA ASP A 103 -2.44 9.42 -20.61
C ASP A 103 -2.21 9.50 -19.10
N LEU A 104 -2.01 8.35 -18.46
CA LEU A 104 -1.73 8.30 -17.02
C LEU A 104 -0.32 8.82 -16.73
N LYS A 105 -0.24 10.01 -16.12
CA LYS A 105 1.00 10.64 -15.68
C LYS A 105 1.66 9.89 -14.52
N GLY A 106 0.88 9.18 -13.71
CA GLY A 106 1.34 8.64 -12.43
C GLY A 106 1.24 9.70 -11.33
N ALA A 107 1.11 9.26 -10.08
CA ALA A 107 1.02 10.14 -8.93
C ALA A 107 2.38 10.25 -8.23
N SER A 108 2.74 11.46 -7.79
CA SER A 108 3.86 11.67 -6.86
C SER A 108 3.49 11.28 -5.44
N LYS A 109 2.20 11.27 -5.09
CA LYS A 109 1.72 10.91 -3.74
C LYS A 109 0.61 9.88 -3.85
N LEU A 110 0.62 8.90 -2.96
CA LEU A 110 -0.35 7.82 -2.89
C LEU A 110 -0.78 7.64 -1.44
N ILE A 111 -2.08 7.67 -1.20
CA ILE A 111 -2.66 7.35 0.10
C ILE A 111 -3.82 6.40 -0.16
N THR A 112 -3.74 5.19 0.37
CA THR A 112 -4.83 4.22 0.30
C THR A 112 -5.04 3.60 1.67
N GLY A 113 -6.29 3.61 2.12
CA GLY A 113 -6.73 2.91 3.31
C GLY A 113 -7.75 1.84 2.94
N SER A 114 -7.78 0.76 3.69
CA SER A 114 -8.90 -0.18 3.68
C SER A 114 -9.13 -0.73 5.07
N LEU A 115 -10.40 -0.90 5.39
CA LEU A 115 -10.84 -1.48 6.65
C LEU A 115 -11.73 -2.67 6.35
N GLU A 116 -11.31 -3.84 6.77
CA GLU A 116 -12.06 -5.07 6.60
C GLU A 116 -12.47 -5.61 7.95
N TYR A 117 -13.76 -5.86 8.09
CA TYR A 117 -14.36 -6.46 9.26
C TYR A 117 -14.84 -7.86 8.91
N GLN A 118 -14.42 -8.84 9.69
CA GLN A 118 -14.77 -10.22 9.53
C GLN A 118 -15.45 -10.73 10.79
N TYR A 119 -16.61 -11.36 10.64
CA TYR A 119 -17.38 -11.94 11.73
C TYR A 119 -17.52 -13.45 11.51
N ASN A 120 -17.19 -14.24 12.53
CA ASN A 120 -17.40 -15.69 12.50
C ASN A 120 -18.89 -16.00 12.68
N VAL A 121 -19.54 -16.43 11.60
CA VAL A 121 -20.99 -16.73 11.58
C VAL A 121 -21.24 -18.11 12.19
N THR A 122 -20.50 -19.13 11.79
CA THR A 122 -20.63 -20.51 12.31
C THR A 122 -19.40 -21.35 11.96
N GLY A 123 -18.81 -22.00 12.97
CA GLY A 123 -17.67 -22.91 12.78
C GLY A 123 -16.46 -22.23 12.14
N LYS A 124 -16.16 -22.59 10.89
CA LYS A 124 -15.06 -22.02 10.07
C LYS A 124 -15.54 -20.98 9.03
N TRP A 125 -16.82 -20.61 9.06
CA TRP A 125 -17.40 -19.65 8.11
C TRP A 125 -17.35 -18.22 8.66
N TRP A 126 -16.64 -17.35 7.94
CA TRP A 126 -16.50 -15.94 8.28
C TRP A 126 -17.22 -15.10 7.23
N GLY A 127 -18.14 -14.24 7.65
CA GLY A 127 -18.65 -13.15 6.83
C GLY A 127 -17.65 -12.02 6.83
N ALA A 128 -17.35 -11.42 5.67
CA ALA A 128 -16.42 -10.32 5.55
C ALA A 128 -17.08 -9.11 4.89
N GLY A 129 -16.94 -7.93 5.49
CA GLY A 129 -17.27 -6.64 4.90
C GLY A 129 -16.01 -5.81 4.76
N LYS A 130 -15.76 -5.26 3.56
CA LYS A 130 -14.60 -4.40 3.28
C LYS A 130 -15.08 -3.00 2.94
N PHE A 131 -14.44 -2.02 3.57
CA PHE A 131 -14.65 -0.59 3.42
C PHE A 131 -13.35 0.07 2.95
#